data_AF-A0A928EVC0-F1
#
_entry.id   AF-A0A928EVC0-F1
#
_cell.length_a   1.000
_cell.length_b   1.000
_cell.length_c   1.000
_cell.angle_alpha   90.00
_cell.angle_beta   90.00
_cell.angle_gamma   90.00
#
_symmetry.space_group_name_H-M   'P 1'
#
loop_
_entity.id
_entity.type
_entity.pdbx_description
1 polymer ?
#
loop_
_entity_poly.entity_id
_entity_poly.type
_entity_poly.pdbx_seq_one_letter_code
_entity_poly.pdbx_strand_id
1 'polypeptide(L)'
;MKMSKILALVLVALMLVASFAACAPKTPDTTTPSGGDNNQSTVDIFETLKGTYNISMWVSEKDGVAAQFQQQIDAFEALHPGIVINAEIEGVTEADAGSKVVADVATAPDIYCFAQDQLARLVQAQALAKPASSVATAIKANNDKGSVAAATVAGELYAYPMTSDNGYFMYYDTSIISEADAEDLATLIERCNAAGKKFRFALENAWYTASFFFATGCHSNWTMDAEGNFNAIDDNFNSDAGLAAMKGMQMLAQSACYDSNADIFTDAGVIITGIWNAPTAEEHFGANLGATDLPSFTVDGKTYHLGGYTGYKLMGVKPQTDKKKAALLSLLAEYLTGEACQLQRAEAFQWGPSNLVAAQNEVVQSNVSLAAFAKQAANENCVPQGQIHGSWWDIAKVLGADAKNATSEADLVAALNAYDAAIDAVLNMTEDQKQAWSVIGSICGTSWDTDFPLTSVGEGVWESEVLELEAGAEFKVRQGASWEVNFGVGGAPNGGNIIVETTGNYKVRFTFDGTTAVIDLVPAN
;
A
#
# COMPACT_ATOMS: atom_id res chain seq x y z
N MET A 1 47.09 6.57 22.91
CA MET A 1 46.81 5.57 23.96
C MET A 1 45.67 4.71 23.47
N LYS A 2 45.94 3.43 23.18
CA LYS A 2 44.92 2.42 22.81
C LYS A 2 44.33 1.83 24.08
N MET A 3 43.01 1.64 24.14
CA MET A 3 42.23 0.67 24.93
C MET A 3 40.75 1.10 24.86
N SER A 4 39.73 0.26 24.77
CA SER A 4 39.56 -1.15 24.37
C SER A 4 38.05 -1.34 24.21
N LYS A 5 37.62 -2.03 23.15
CA LYS A 5 36.23 -2.46 22.94
C LYS A 5 35.81 -3.41 24.07
N ILE A 6 34.67 -3.18 24.72
CA ILE A 6 33.97 -4.18 25.54
C ILE A 6 32.49 -4.19 25.13
N LEU A 7 32.10 -5.35 24.62
CA LEU A 7 30.74 -5.86 24.40
C LEU A 7 29.84 -5.62 25.62
N ALA A 8 28.65 -5.05 25.42
CA ALA A 8 27.55 -5.15 26.36
C ALA A 8 26.44 -5.98 25.68
N LEU A 9 26.36 -7.25 26.05
CA LEU A 9 25.27 -8.14 25.68
C LEU A 9 24.06 -7.84 26.59
N VAL A 10 22.92 -7.58 25.96
CA VAL A 10 21.61 -7.33 26.58
C VAL A 10 21.11 -8.62 27.23
N LEU A 11 20.69 -8.52 28.49
CA LEU A 11 20.00 -9.60 29.22
C LEU A 11 18.82 -8.95 29.97
N VAL A 12 17.65 -8.91 29.34
CA VAL A 12 16.38 -8.66 30.03
C VAL A 12 15.46 -9.83 29.72
N ALA A 13 15.41 -10.76 30.66
CA ALA A 13 14.48 -11.88 30.68
C ALA A 13 13.25 -11.50 31.52
N LEU A 14 12.07 -11.77 30.96
CA LEU A 14 10.77 -12.05 31.57
C LEU A 14 10.42 -11.37 32.91
N MET A 15 9.44 -10.47 32.86
CA MET A 15 8.29 -10.49 33.77
C MET A 15 7.04 -10.02 33.04
N LEU A 16 6.14 -10.96 32.72
CA LEU A 16 4.70 -10.71 32.58
C LEU A 16 4.00 -12.07 32.61
N VAL A 17 3.56 -12.49 33.79
CA VAL A 17 2.54 -13.53 33.96
C VAL A 17 1.40 -12.96 34.79
N ALA A 18 0.25 -12.89 34.12
CA ALA A 18 -1.12 -12.93 34.61
C ALA A 18 -1.61 -11.86 35.60
N SER A 19 -2.58 -11.07 35.12
CA SER A 19 -3.77 -10.76 35.91
C SER A 19 -4.99 -10.51 35.02
N PHE A 20 -5.58 -11.59 34.49
CA PHE A 20 -7.01 -11.62 34.20
C PHE A 20 -7.72 -12.14 35.46
N ALA A 21 -8.17 -11.22 36.31
CA ALA A 21 -9.17 -11.48 37.33
C ALA A 21 -10.11 -10.27 37.37
N ALA A 22 -11.18 -10.35 36.58
CA ALA A 22 -12.28 -9.41 36.65
C ALA A 22 -12.93 -9.49 38.04
N CYS A 23 -12.82 -8.42 38.83
CA CYS A 23 -13.62 -8.25 40.05
C CYS A 23 -15.04 -7.82 39.67
N ALA A 24 -16.02 -8.70 39.86
CA ALA A 24 -17.41 -8.32 40.04
C ALA A 24 -17.73 -8.17 41.54
N PRO A 25 -18.54 -7.18 41.98
CA PRO A 25 -18.83 -6.98 43.39
C PRO A 25 -19.89 -7.97 43.91
N LYS A 26 -19.68 -8.48 45.13
CA LYS A 26 -20.58 -9.37 45.88
C LYS A 26 -21.65 -8.61 46.65
N THR A 27 -22.88 -9.13 46.69
CA THR A 27 -23.64 -9.47 47.92
C THR A 27 -24.86 -10.37 47.58
N PRO A 28 -25.41 -11.15 48.54
CA PRO A 28 -25.91 -12.50 48.30
C PRO A 28 -27.45 -12.57 48.26
N ASP A 29 -27.99 -13.62 47.63
CA ASP A 29 -29.08 -14.37 48.27
C ASP A 29 -29.19 -15.81 47.80
N THR A 30 -29.55 -16.65 48.75
CA THR A 30 -29.62 -18.11 48.74
C THR A 30 -30.69 -18.68 47.80
N THR A 31 -30.36 -19.75 47.06
CA THR A 31 -31.18 -20.98 46.94
C THR A 31 -30.43 -22.02 46.09
N THR A 32 -30.15 -23.20 46.66
CA THR A 32 -29.74 -24.40 45.92
C THR A 32 -30.98 -25.06 45.31
N PRO A 33 -30.88 -25.67 44.12
CA PRO A 33 -30.92 -27.14 44.12
C PRO A 33 -29.93 -27.81 43.15
N SER A 34 -29.49 -28.99 43.60
CA SER A 34 -28.86 -30.13 42.91
C SER A 34 -28.57 -30.07 41.40
N GLY A 35 -27.29 -30.31 41.10
CA GLY A 35 -26.89 -31.55 40.42
C GLY A 35 -27.15 -31.64 38.92
N GLY A 36 -26.24 -31.08 38.14
CA GLY A 36 -26.05 -31.37 36.73
C GLY A 36 -24.59 -31.15 36.37
N ASP A 37 -23.77 -32.20 36.47
CA ASP A 37 -22.43 -32.24 35.90
C ASP A 37 -22.55 -32.16 34.37
N ASN A 38 -22.47 -30.95 33.82
CA ASN A 38 -21.99 -30.75 32.46
C ASN A 38 -20.61 -30.09 32.56
N ASN A 39 -19.64 -30.93 32.92
CA ASN A 39 -18.22 -30.66 32.74
C ASN A 39 -17.95 -30.60 31.23
N GLN A 40 -18.30 -29.46 30.62
CA GLN A 40 -17.89 -29.16 29.26
C GLN A 40 -16.43 -28.75 29.36
N SER A 41 -15.56 -29.75 29.33
CA SER A 41 -14.11 -29.59 29.29
C SER A 41 -13.78 -28.60 28.17
N THR A 42 -13.38 -27.38 28.53
CA THR A 42 -12.78 -26.43 27.58
C THR A 42 -11.45 -27.03 27.15
N VAL A 43 -11.46 -27.73 26.02
CA VAL A 43 -10.21 -28.23 25.43
C VAL A 43 -9.39 -27.00 25.07
N ASP A 44 -8.19 -26.91 25.64
CA ASP A 44 -7.20 -25.91 25.23
C ASP A 44 -6.94 -26.10 23.73
N ILE A 45 -7.28 -25.08 22.94
CA ILE A 45 -7.18 -25.16 21.47
C ILE A 45 -5.74 -25.47 21.05
N PHE A 46 -4.74 -24.96 21.78
CA PHE A 46 -3.32 -25.17 21.48
C PHE A 46 -2.88 -26.63 21.67
N GLU A 47 -3.48 -27.37 22.61
CA GLU A 47 -3.22 -28.81 22.77
C GLU A 47 -3.66 -29.60 21.53
N THR A 48 -4.75 -29.19 20.87
CA THR A 48 -5.24 -29.85 19.64
C THR A 48 -4.42 -29.50 18.39
N LEU A 49 -3.67 -28.39 18.46
CA LEU A 49 -2.85 -27.83 17.39
C LEU A 49 -1.37 -28.21 17.50
N LYS A 50 -0.96 -29.03 18.47
CA LYS A 50 0.40 -29.57 18.51
C LYS A 50 0.73 -30.31 17.21
N GLY A 51 1.91 -30.03 16.68
CA GLY A 51 2.37 -30.53 15.39
C GLY A 51 3.46 -29.66 14.77
N THR A 52 3.92 -30.08 13.60
CA THR A 52 4.89 -29.34 12.78
C THR A 52 4.19 -28.81 11.54
N TYR A 53 4.39 -27.53 11.24
CA TYR A 53 3.74 -26.82 10.16
C TYR A 53 4.78 -26.14 9.29
N ASN A 54 4.77 -26.44 8.01
CA ASN A 54 5.54 -25.67 7.03
C ASN A 54 4.63 -24.57 6.49
N ILE A 55 5.09 -23.33 6.59
CA ILE A 55 4.33 -22.16 6.13
C ILE A 55 5.19 -21.27 5.25
N SER A 56 4.57 -20.57 4.31
CA SER A 56 5.20 -19.48 3.56
C SER A 56 4.57 -18.13 3.94
N MET A 57 5.38 -17.08 3.97
CA MET A 57 4.95 -15.74 4.38
C MET A 57 5.54 -14.66 3.48
N TRP A 58 4.71 -13.68 3.10
CA TRP A 58 5.17 -12.42 2.53
C TRP A 58 5.02 -11.28 3.53
N VAL A 59 6.14 -10.60 3.80
CA VAL A 59 6.21 -9.42 4.68
C VAL A 59 6.89 -8.28 3.93
N SER A 60 6.93 -7.07 4.49
CA SER A 60 7.61 -5.94 3.85
C SER A 60 9.05 -6.31 3.44
N GLU A 61 9.46 -5.88 2.25
CA GLU A 61 10.79 -6.12 1.69
C GLU A 61 11.90 -5.30 2.37
N LYS A 62 11.54 -4.39 3.28
CA LYS A 62 12.49 -3.61 4.07
C LYS A 62 13.45 -4.52 4.85
N ASP A 63 14.73 -4.16 4.80
CA ASP A 63 15.79 -4.89 5.50
C ASP A 63 15.46 -5.11 6.98
N GLY A 64 15.68 -6.35 7.44
CA GLY A 64 15.44 -6.75 8.83
C GLY A 64 14.01 -7.16 9.17
N VAL A 65 13.00 -6.81 8.36
CA VAL A 65 11.59 -7.14 8.65
C VAL A 65 11.37 -8.66 8.67
N ALA A 66 11.88 -9.40 7.69
CA ALA A 66 11.77 -10.86 7.66
C ALA A 66 12.37 -11.52 8.93
N ALA A 67 13.52 -11.02 9.40
CA ALA A 67 14.14 -11.50 10.63
C ALA A 67 13.31 -11.18 11.89
N GLN A 68 12.68 -9.99 11.93
CA GLN A 68 11.78 -9.62 13.03
C GLN A 68 10.56 -10.55 13.10
N PHE A 69 9.95 -10.87 11.95
CA PHE A 69 8.84 -11.80 11.91
C PHE A 69 9.25 -13.22 12.31
N GLN A 70 10.44 -13.67 11.91
CA GLN A 70 10.97 -14.95 12.40
C GLN A 70 11.11 -14.96 13.93
N GLN A 71 11.67 -13.90 14.52
CA GLN A 71 11.78 -13.79 15.98
C GLN A 71 10.39 -13.83 16.67
N GLN A 72 9.38 -13.22 16.06
CA GLN A 72 8.02 -13.24 16.58
C GLN A 72 7.39 -14.63 16.49
N ILE A 73 7.65 -15.39 15.41
CA ILE A 73 7.24 -16.80 15.29
C ILE A 73 7.92 -17.65 16.36
N ASP A 74 9.24 -17.51 16.57
CA ASP A 74 9.96 -18.24 17.61
C ASP A 74 9.37 -17.95 19.01
N ALA A 75 8.96 -16.69 19.26
CA ALA A 75 8.30 -16.31 20.51
C ALA A 75 6.90 -16.93 20.65
N PHE A 76 6.15 -17.04 19.56
CA PHE A 76 4.86 -17.76 19.54
C PHE A 76 5.05 -19.25 19.86
N GLU A 77 6.04 -19.92 19.27
CA GLU A 77 6.36 -21.32 19.58
C GLU A 77 6.73 -21.51 21.06
N ALA A 78 7.49 -20.58 21.62
CA ALA A 78 7.87 -20.61 23.04
C ALA A 78 6.67 -20.49 23.98
N LEU A 79 5.63 -19.73 23.59
CA LEU A 79 4.37 -19.62 24.32
C LEU A 79 3.47 -20.86 24.16
N HIS A 80 3.68 -21.64 23.11
CA HIS A 80 2.83 -22.79 22.75
C HIS A 80 3.66 -24.07 22.54
N PRO A 81 4.21 -24.68 23.61
CA PRO A 81 5.06 -25.85 23.51
C PRO A 81 4.40 -27.02 22.75
N GLY A 82 5.12 -27.56 21.77
CA GLY A 82 4.65 -28.67 20.94
C GLY A 82 4.03 -28.24 19.60
N ILE A 83 3.91 -26.93 19.36
CA ILE A 83 3.75 -26.36 18.03
C ILE A 83 5.13 -26.01 17.49
N VAL A 84 5.41 -26.44 16.25
CA VAL A 84 6.63 -26.11 15.52
C VAL A 84 6.25 -25.53 14.16
N ILE A 85 6.79 -24.38 13.79
CA ILE A 85 6.51 -23.62 12.58
C ILE A 85 7.82 -23.44 11.81
N ASN A 86 7.95 -24.14 10.70
CA ASN A 86 9.01 -23.91 9.73
C ASN A 86 8.51 -22.88 8.72
N ALA A 87 8.84 -21.60 8.95
CA ALA A 87 8.42 -20.51 8.07
C ALA A 87 9.48 -20.22 7.00
N GLU A 88 9.02 -20.11 5.75
CA GLU A 88 9.75 -19.47 4.66
C GLU A 88 9.22 -18.04 4.51
N ILE A 89 10.04 -17.05 4.84
CA ILE A 89 9.65 -15.64 4.87
C ILE A 89 10.36 -14.90 3.74
N GLU A 90 9.58 -14.31 2.84
CA GLU A 90 10.09 -13.51 1.73
C GLU A 90 9.64 -12.05 1.84
N GLY A 91 10.49 -11.15 1.35
CA GLY A 91 10.20 -9.73 1.26
C GLY A 91 9.41 -9.42 -0.01
N VAL A 92 8.23 -8.83 0.15
CA VAL A 92 7.40 -8.30 -0.93
C VAL A 92 6.79 -6.98 -0.45
N THR A 93 6.94 -5.91 -1.24
CA THR A 93 6.27 -4.64 -0.94
C THR A 93 4.77 -4.82 -0.74
N GLU A 94 4.23 -4.20 0.31
CA GLU A 94 2.81 -4.27 0.63
C GLU A 94 1.93 -3.66 -0.46
N ALA A 95 2.47 -2.77 -1.31
CA ALA A 95 1.80 -2.20 -2.47
C ALA A 95 1.53 -3.23 -3.58
N ASP A 96 2.34 -4.28 -3.69
CA ASP A 96 2.24 -5.29 -4.76
C ASP A 96 1.71 -6.63 -4.28
N ALA A 97 1.82 -6.93 -2.99
CA ALA A 97 1.55 -8.24 -2.44
C ALA A 97 0.16 -8.78 -2.83
N GLY A 98 -0.89 -7.97 -2.71
CA GLY A 98 -2.24 -8.38 -3.09
C GLY A 98 -2.40 -8.58 -4.60
N SER A 99 -1.76 -7.76 -5.44
CA SER A 99 -1.76 -7.96 -6.91
C SER A 99 -1.15 -9.33 -7.25
N LYS A 100 0.00 -9.64 -6.63
CA LYS A 100 0.71 -10.91 -6.84
C LYS A 100 -0.10 -12.11 -6.35
N VAL A 101 -0.82 -11.97 -5.23
CA VAL A 101 -1.72 -13.02 -4.73
C VAL A 101 -2.91 -13.24 -5.67
N VAL A 102 -3.53 -12.18 -6.17
CA VAL A 102 -4.65 -12.29 -7.12
C VAL A 102 -4.20 -12.94 -8.43
N ALA A 103 -2.96 -12.69 -8.87
CA ALA A 103 -2.39 -13.28 -10.07
C ALA A 103 -2.31 -14.83 -10.02
N ASP A 104 -1.99 -15.39 -8.85
CA ASP A 104 -1.93 -16.83 -8.62
C ASP A 104 -2.21 -17.17 -7.16
N VAL A 105 -3.50 -17.29 -6.84
CA VAL A 105 -3.96 -17.66 -5.49
C VAL A 105 -3.47 -19.06 -5.10
N ALA A 106 -3.23 -19.96 -6.05
CA ALA A 106 -2.80 -21.32 -5.77
C ALA A 106 -1.37 -21.37 -5.23
N THR A 107 -0.47 -20.50 -5.72
CA THR A 107 0.93 -20.41 -5.27
C THR A 107 1.18 -19.30 -4.24
N ALA A 108 0.21 -18.42 -4.01
CA ALA A 108 0.27 -17.40 -2.95
C ALA A 108 0.66 -17.98 -1.56
N PRO A 109 1.37 -17.20 -0.73
CA PRO A 109 1.84 -17.65 0.58
C PRO A 109 0.68 -17.92 1.55
N ASP A 110 0.96 -18.64 2.63
CA ASP A 110 -0.02 -18.93 3.68
C ASP A 110 -0.47 -17.65 4.42
N ILE A 111 0.46 -16.72 4.64
CA ILE A 111 0.22 -15.39 5.25
C ILE A 111 0.89 -14.31 4.38
N TYR A 112 0.25 -13.17 4.20
CA TYR A 112 0.85 -12.05 3.46
C TYR A 112 0.42 -10.68 4.00
N CYS A 113 1.34 -9.73 4.02
CA CYS A 113 1.07 -8.33 4.37
C CYS A 113 0.76 -7.51 3.10
N PHE A 114 -0.25 -6.65 3.13
CA PHE A 114 -0.68 -5.87 1.96
C PHE A 114 -1.30 -4.52 2.38
N ALA A 115 -1.33 -3.55 1.45
CA ALA A 115 -2.00 -2.27 1.65
C ALA A 115 -3.53 -2.39 1.44
N GLN A 116 -4.32 -1.69 2.25
CA GLN A 116 -5.77 -1.89 2.36
C GLN A 116 -6.59 -1.72 1.06
N ASP A 117 -6.12 -0.93 0.09
CA ASP A 117 -6.80 -0.68 -1.18
C ASP A 117 -6.99 -1.95 -2.01
N GLN A 118 -6.23 -2.99 -1.67
CA GLN A 118 -6.21 -4.27 -2.34
C GLN A 118 -7.19 -5.29 -1.72
N LEU A 119 -7.87 -4.93 -0.62
CA LEU A 119 -8.71 -5.87 0.12
C LEU A 119 -9.86 -6.42 -0.75
N ALA A 120 -10.57 -5.56 -1.48
CA ALA A 120 -11.74 -5.95 -2.26
C ALA A 120 -11.41 -7.02 -3.30
N ARG A 121 -10.34 -6.80 -4.08
CA ARG A 121 -9.89 -7.77 -5.09
C ARG A 121 -9.41 -9.09 -4.48
N LEU A 122 -8.81 -9.05 -3.29
CA LEU A 122 -8.44 -10.27 -2.56
C LEU A 122 -9.66 -11.05 -2.06
N VAL A 123 -10.72 -10.37 -1.64
CA VAL A 123 -12.00 -10.99 -1.28
C VAL A 123 -12.66 -11.60 -2.51
N GLN A 124 -12.69 -10.87 -3.64
CA GLN A 124 -13.25 -11.34 -4.92
C GLN A 124 -12.52 -12.57 -5.45
N ALA A 125 -11.18 -12.57 -5.37
CA ALA A 125 -10.33 -13.71 -5.73
C ALA A 125 -10.40 -14.87 -4.74
N GLN A 126 -11.21 -14.76 -3.68
CA GLN A 126 -11.33 -15.75 -2.59
C GLN A 126 -9.97 -16.07 -1.96
N ALA A 127 -9.06 -15.11 -1.93
CA ALA A 127 -7.69 -15.27 -1.46
C ALA A 127 -7.53 -15.10 0.06
N LEU A 128 -8.60 -14.75 0.76
CA LEU A 128 -8.61 -14.46 2.20
C LEU A 128 -9.53 -15.38 2.98
N ALA A 129 -8.98 -16.03 4.01
CA ALA A 129 -9.72 -16.69 5.06
C ALA A 129 -10.17 -15.66 6.10
N LYS A 130 -11.47 -15.63 6.37
CA LYS A 130 -12.04 -14.78 7.43
C LYS A 130 -11.44 -15.16 8.79
N PRO A 131 -11.04 -14.20 9.64
CA PRO A 131 -10.68 -14.47 11.02
C PRO A 131 -11.82 -15.20 11.74
N ALA A 132 -11.48 -16.20 12.56
CA ALA A 132 -12.49 -16.90 13.37
C ALA A 132 -13.25 -15.91 14.26
N SER A 133 -14.53 -16.15 14.58
CA SER A 133 -15.36 -15.17 15.29
C SER A 133 -14.81 -14.71 16.65
N SER A 134 -14.12 -15.60 17.37
CA SER A 134 -13.42 -15.27 18.62
C SER A 134 -12.28 -14.27 18.38
N VAL A 135 -11.49 -14.49 17.33
CA VAL A 135 -10.37 -13.64 16.91
C VAL A 135 -10.86 -12.30 16.38
N ALA A 136 -11.93 -12.31 15.57
CA ALA A 136 -12.54 -11.10 15.02
C ALA A 136 -13.04 -10.14 16.13
N THR A 137 -13.48 -10.68 17.27
CA THR A 137 -13.90 -9.87 18.43
C THR A 137 -12.70 -9.15 19.05
N ALA A 138 -11.58 -9.87 19.24
CA ALA A 138 -10.35 -9.28 19.78
C ALA A 138 -9.77 -8.22 18.83
N ILE A 139 -9.74 -8.50 17.52
CA ILE A 139 -9.29 -7.54 16.51
C ILE A 139 -10.07 -6.23 16.60
N LYS A 140 -11.40 -6.30 16.65
CA LYS A 140 -12.29 -5.12 16.72
C LYS A 140 -12.13 -4.32 18.01
N ALA A 141 -11.79 -4.99 19.12
CA ALA A 141 -11.65 -4.34 20.42
C ALA A 141 -10.28 -3.66 20.60
N ASN A 142 -9.24 -4.24 20.01
CA ASN A 142 -7.86 -3.84 20.30
C ASN A 142 -7.25 -2.90 19.26
N ASN A 143 -7.92 -2.67 18.12
CA ASN A 143 -7.41 -1.81 17.05
C ASN A 143 -8.27 -0.56 16.87
N ASP A 144 -7.69 0.48 16.28
CA ASP A 144 -8.45 1.66 15.91
C ASP A 144 -9.55 1.33 14.88
N LYS A 145 -10.60 2.17 14.88
CA LYS A 145 -11.80 1.90 14.08
C LYS A 145 -11.53 1.95 12.58
N GLY A 146 -10.58 2.79 12.15
CA GLY A 146 -10.26 2.96 10.75
C GLY A 146 -9.60 1.71 10.18
N SER A 147 -8.64 1.15 10.91
CA SER A 147 -7.94 -0.07 10.51
C SER A 147 -8.85 -1.32 10.53
N VAL A 148 -9.82 -1.37 11.45
CA VAL A 148 -10.88 -2.39 11.45
C VAL A 148 -11.82 -2.23 10.24
N ALA A 149 -12.21 -1.00 9.89
CA ALA A 149 -13.02 -0.73 8.71
C ALA A 149 -12.27 -1.10 7.42
N ALA A 150 -10.98 -0.76 7.36
CA ALA A 150 -10.06 -1.11 6.28
C ALA A 150 -9.96 -2.61 6.02
N ALA A 151 -10.11 -3.44 7.07
CA ALA A 151 -10.06 -4.89 7.00
C ALA A 151 -11.43 -5.55 6.75
N THR A 152 -12.49 -4.77 6.50
CA THR A 152 -13.89 -5.23 6.44
C THR A 152 -14.52 -4.97 5.06
N VAL A 153 -15.17 -6.00 4.50
CA VAL A 153 -16.00 -5.87 3.28
C VAL A 153 -17.41 -6.39 3.59
N ALA A 154 -18.43 -5.62 3.22
CA ALA A 154 -19.84 -5.96 3.46
C ALA A 154 -20.16 -6.36 4.93
N GLY A 155 -19.50 -5.70 5.89
CA GLY A 155 -19.69 -5.95 7.33
C GLY A 155 -18.91 -7.14 7.91
N GLU A 156 -18.21 -7.89 7.06
CA GLU A 156 -17.43 -9.07 7.42
C GLU A 156 -15.93 -8.74 7.43
N LEU A 157 -15.23 -9.19 8.47
CA LEU A 157 -13.78 -9.00 8.60
C LEU A 157 -13.04 -10.05 7.76
N TYR A 158 -12.05 -9.62 6.97
CA TYR A 158 -11.28 -10.51 6.08
C TYR A 158 -9.77 -10.49 6.34
N ALA A 159 -9.27 -9.53 7.12
CA ALA A 159 -7.85 -9.36 7.38
C ALA A 159 -7.58 -8.89 8.82
N TYR A 160 -6.31 -8.87 9.18
CA TYR A 160 -5.81 -8.50 10.51
C TYR A 160 -5.09 -7.14 10.42
N PRO A 161 -5.59 -6.09 11.08
CA PRO A 161 -4.92 -4.79 11.09
C PRO A 161 -3.52 -4.86 11.70
N MET A 162 -2.53 -4.25 11.04
CA MET A 162 -1.13 -4.28 11.48
C MET A 162 -0.57 -2.89 11.78
N THR A 163 -0.95 -1.89 10.99
CA THR A 163 -0.45 -0.51 11.10
C THR A 163 -1.54 0.50 10.78
N SER A 164 -1.39 1.71 11.32
CA SER A 164 -2.27 2.86 11.09
C SER A 164 -1.46 4.10 10.74
N ASP A 165 -0.50 3.90 9.84
CA ASP A 165 0.52 4.88 9.45
C ASP A 165 0.74 4.95 7.94
N ASN A 166 -0.13 4.31 7.14
CA ASN A 166 0.03 4.27 5.69
C ASN A 166 -0.50 5.54 5.05
N GLY A 167 0.34 6.57 5.03
CA GLY A 167 0.13 7.81 4.30
C GLY A 167 1.45 8.56 4.17
N TYR A 168 1.37 9.83 3.76
CA TYR A 168 2.54 10.66 3.48
C TYR A 168 2.39 12.05 4.05
N PHE A 169 3.51 12.64 4.42
CA PHE A 169 3.63 13.94 5.05
C PHE A 169 4.98 14.57 4.65
N MET A 170 5.28 15.75 5.17
CA MET A 170 6.47 16.50 4.78
C MET A 170 7.60 16.34 5.80
N TYR A 171 8.80 16.00 5.30
CA TYR A 171 10.07 16.23 5.99
C TYR A 171 10.78 17.44 5.40
N TYR A 172 11.51 18.19 6.23
CA TYR A 172 12.24 19.36 5.78
C TYR A 172 13.50 19.66 6.63
N ASP A 173 14.45 20.40 6.02
CA ASP A 173 15.67 20.87 6.67
C ASP A 173 15.41 22.20 7.41
N THR A 174 15.38 22.14 8.75
CA THR A 174 15.10 23.32 9.60
C THR A 174 16.19 24.39 9.52
N SER A 175 17.34 24.12 8.90
CA SER A 175 18.37 25.15 8.69
C SER A 175 18.04 26.13 7.55
N ILE A 176 17.07 25.77 6.69
CA ILE A 176 16.62 26.61 5.58
C ILE A 176 15.10 26.87 5.57
N ILE A 177 14.30 26.00 6.21
CA ILE A 177 12.84 26.13 6.35
C ILE A 177 12.50 26.36 7.83
N SER A 178 11.82 27.46 8.16
CA SER A 178 11.20 27.64 9.48
C SER A 178 9.82 26.98 9.54
N GLU A 179 9.28 26.75 10.74
CA GLU A 179 7.90 26.24 10.91
C GLU A 179 6.86 27.09 10.17
N ALA A 180 7.04 28.41 10.11
CA ALA A 180 6.14 29.30 9.37
C ALA A 180 6.31 29.20 7.85
N ASP A 181 7.54 28.95 7.36
CA ASP A 181 7.78 28.71 5.93
C ASP A 181 7.17 27.38 5.47
N ALA A 182 7.05 26.39 6.38
CA ALA A 182 6.59 25.04 6.07
C ALA A 182 5.12 24.97 5.63
N GLU A 183 4.32 26.01 5.89
CA GLU A 183 2.89 26.05 5.60
C GLU A 183 2.57 26.46 4.14
N ASP A 184 3.53 27.03 3.40
CA ASP A 184 3.31 27.60 2.07
C ASP A 184 4.26 27.02 1.01
N LEU A 185 3.69 26.40 -0.02
CA LEU A 185 4.42 25.72 -1.10
C LEU A 185 5.36 26.65 -1.87
N ALA A 186 4.93 27.89 -2.17
CA ALA A 186 5.75 28.84 -2.91
C ALA A 186 6.97 29.27 -2.11
N THR A 187 6.80 29.45 -0.79
CA THR A 187 7.86 29.77 0.15
C THR A 187 8.85 28.62 0.27
N LEU A 188 8.38 27.37 0.41
CA LEU A 188 9.24 26.19 0.41
C LEU A 188 10.08 26.09 -0.88
N ILE A 189 9.47 26.33 -2.04
CA ILE A 189 10.16 26.36 -3.33
C ILE A 189 11.22 27.47 -3.36
N GLU A 190 10.91 28.68 -2.89
CA GLU A 190 11.87 29.79 -2.81
C GLU A 190 13.08 29.43 -1.94
N ARG A 191 12.85 28.88 -0.74
CA ARG A 191 13.91 28.50 0.20
C ARG A 191 14.80 27.40 -0.37
N CYS A 192 14.21 26.35 -0.96
CA CYS A 192 14.96 25.28 -1.61
C CYS A 192 15.84 25.82 -2.73
N ASN A 193 15.30 26.66 -3.62
CA ASN A 193 16.08 27.27 -4.70
C ASN A 193 17.22 28.16 -4.18
N ALA A 194 16.95 29.00 -3.18
CA ALA A 194 17.96 29.88 -2.59
C ALA A 194 19.11 29.11 -1.94
N ALA A 195 18.80 27.95 -1.34
CA ALA A 195 19.76 27.06 -0.72
C ALA A 195 20.45 26.08 -1.70
N GLY A 196 20.01 26.02 -2.96
CA GLY A 196 20.45 25.00 -3.92
C GLY A 196 20.06 23.58 -3.53
N LYS A 197 18.96 23.41 -2.79
CA LYS A 197 18.42 22.15 -2.30
C LYS A 197 17.22 21.69 -3.13
N LYS A 198 16.90 20.39 -3.06
CA LYS A 198 15.80 19.77 -3.79
C LYS A 198 14.51 19.75 -2.98
N PHE A 199 13.38 19.97 -3.67
CA PHE A 199 12.03 19.66 -3.20
C PHE A 199 11.60 18.37 -3.89
N ARG A 200 11.37 17.31 -3.12
CA ARG A 200 11.00 15.99 -3.65
C ARG A 200 9.56 15.62 -3.37
N PHE A 201 8.83 15.29 -4.42
CA PHE A 201 7.44 14.86 -4.34
C PHE A 201 7.13 14.01 -5.57
N ALA A 202 6.64 12.77 -5.38
CA ALA A 202 6.38 11.84 -6.47
C ALA A 202 5.10 12.19 -7.25
N LEU A 203 5.10 13.31 -7.99
CA LEU A 203 3.94 13.71 -8.79
C LEU A 203 3.66 12.78 -9.98
N GLU A 204 4.52 11.82 -10.31
CA GLU A 204 4.23 10.80 -11.34
C GLU A 204 3.63 9.52 -10.70
N ASN A 205 3.01 9.66 -9.52
CA ASN A 205 2.33 8.60 -8.78
C ASN A 205 0.97 9.10 -8.29
N ALA A 206 -0.11 8.45 -8.73
CA ALA A 206 -1.50 8.79 -8.42
C ALA A 206 -1.80 8.91 -6.92
N TRP A 207 -1.13 8.12 -6.08
CA TRP A 207 -1.31 8.15 -4.63
C TRP A 207 -0.87 9.49 -4.02
N TYR A 208 0.15 10.10 -4.60
CA TYR A 208 0.67 11.40 -4.22
C TYR A 208 -0.03 12.55 -4.95
N THR A 209 -0.30 12.45 -6.26
CA THR A 209 -0.95 13.54 -7.01
C THR A 209 -2.36 13.84 -6.53
N ALA A 210 -3.07 12.84 -6.03
CA ALA A 210 -4.40 12.98 -5.45
C ALA A 210 -4.45 14.04 -4.32
N SER A 211 -3.33 14.32 -3.63
CA SER A 211 -3.27 15.36 -2.59
C SER A 211 -3.73 16.72 -3.08
N PHE A 212 -3.39 17.08 -4.32
CA PHE A 212 -3.75 18.38 -4.91
C PHE A 212 -5.25 18.44 -5.21
N PHE A 213 -5.82 17.34 -5.68
CA PHE A 213 -7.25 17.23 -5.96
C PHE A 213 -8.07 17.26 -4.66
N PHE A 214 -7.64 16.54 -3.64
CA PHE A 214 -8.32 16.57 -2.35
C PHE A 214 -8.27 17.96 -1.70
N ALA A 215 -7.18 18.69 -1.87
CA ALA A 215 -7.05 20.08 -1.39
C ALA A 215 -8.10 21.02 -1.97
N THR A 216 -8.58 20.77 -3.19
CA THR A 216 -9.59 21.60 -3.87
C THR A 216 -11.01 21.06 -3.70
N GLY A 217 -11.19 19.99 -2.94
CA GLY A 217 -12.48 19.33 -2.70
C GLY A 217 -12.89 18.36 -3.82
N CYS A 218 -11.96 17.99 -4.71
CA CYS A 218 -12.21 16.91 -5.66
C CYS A 218 -12.21 15.54 -4.96
N HIS A 219 -12.88 14.57 -5.57
CA HIS A 219 -12.99 13.19 -5.10
C HIS A 219 -13.08 12.21 -6.28
N SER A 220 -12.72 10.96 -6.03
CA SER A 220 -12.94 9.82 -6.92
C SER A 220 -13.44 8.64 -6.09
N ASN A 221 -14.75 8.46 -6.04
CA ASN A 221 -15.43 7.47 -5.22
C ASN A 221 -15.91 6.32 -6.10
N TRP A 222 -15.56 5.10 -5.70
CA TRP A 222 -15.88 3.89 -6.46
C TRP A 222 -16.78 2.98 -5.64
N THR A 223 -17.91 2.58 -6.21
CA THR A 223 -18.91 1.75 -5.54
C THR A 223 -18.81 0.31 -6.02
N MET A 224 -18.90 -0.63 -5.08
CA MET A 224 -18.98 -2.06 -5.36
C MET A 224 -20.37 -2.63 -5.02
N ASP A 225 -20.75 -3.70 -5.71
CA ASP A 225 -21.86 -4.56 -5.30
C ASP A 225 -21.48 -5.47 -4.11
N ALA A 226 -22.42 -6.34 -3.68
CA ALA A 226 -22.21 -7.23 -2.55
C ALA A 226 -21.17 -8.34 -2.82
N GLU A 227 -20.90 -8.59 -4.10
CA GLU A 227 -19.95 -9.56 -4.61
C GLU A 227 -18.54 -8.97 -4.79
N GLY A 228 -18.40 -7.65 -4.60
CA GLY A 228 -17.13 -6.92 -4.70
C GLY A 228 -16.80 -6.39 -6.11
N ASN A 229 -17.76 -6.39 -7.04
CA ASN A 229 -17.56 -5.84 -8.38
C ASN A 229 -17.85 -4.33 -8.38
N PHE A 230 -16.94 -3.54 -8.97
CA PHE A 230 -17.17 -2.12 -9.18
C PHE A 230 -18.32 -1.88 -10.18
N ASN A 231 -19.28 -1.02 -9.82
CA ASN A 231 -20.50 -0.80 -10.62
C ASN A 231 -20.93 0.67 -10.75
N ALA A 232 -20.31 1.60 -10.02
CA ALA A 232 -20.50 3.03 -10.21
C ALA A 232 -19.23 3.82 -9.83
N ILE A 233 -19.00 4.92 -10.55
CA ILE A 233 -17.95 5.91 -10.29
C ILE A 233 -18.62 7.26 -10.02
N ASP A 234 -18.18 7.94 -8.98
CA ASP A 234 -18.46 9.36 -8.70
C ASP A 234 -17.12 10.09 -8.63
N ASP A 235 -16.72 10.70 -9.75
CA ASP A 235 -15.45 11.39 -9.94
C ASP A 235 -15.71 12.82 -10.43
N ASN A 236 -14.95 13.79 -9.92
CA ASN A 236 -15.03 15.19 -10.34
C ASN A 236 -13.66 15.85 -10.56
N PHE A 237 -12.62 15.06 -10.85
CA PHE A 237 -11.30 15.60 -11.14
C PHE A 237 -11.35 16.49 -12.39
N ASN A 238 -12.18 16.19 -13.38
CA ASN A 238 -12.46 17.11 -14.49
C ASN A 238 -13.49 18.19 -14.09
N SER A 239 -13.02 19.23 -13.40
CA SER A 239 -13.85 20.35 -12.94
C SER A 239 -13.01 21.63 -12.75
N ASP A 240 -13.66 22.75 -12.45
CA ASP A 240 -12.95 23.99 -12.05
C ASP A 240 -12.05 23.78 -10.83
N ALA A 241 -12.47 22.92 -9.89
CA ALA A 241 -11.68 22.56 -8.72
C ALA A 241 -10.46 21.71 -9.09
N GLY A 242 -10.62 20.78 -10.04
CA GLY A 242 -9.51 20.00 -10.57
C GLY A 242 -8.53 20.83 -11.39
N LEU A 243 -9.01 21.85 -12.11
CA LEU A 243 -8.14 22.81 -12.78
C LEU A 243 -7.28 23.59 -11.77
N ALA A 244 -7.86 24.00 -10.64
CA ALA A 244 -7.08 24.61 -9.55
C ALA A 244 -6.03 23.64 -8.97
N ALA A 245 -6.35 22.36 -8.83
CA ALA A 245 -5.40 21.33 -8.41
C ALA A 245 -4.23 21.18 -9.39
N MET A 246 -4.54 21.10 -10.69
CA MET A 246 -3.55 21.03 -11.77
C MET A 246 -2.63 22.26 -11.81
N LYS A 247 -3.16 23.47 -11.58
CA LYS A 247 -2.34 24.69 -11.44
C LYS A 247 -1.41 24.63 -10.23
N GLY A 248 -1.90 24.13 -9.09
CA GLY A 248 -1.07 23.91 -7.90
C GLY A 248 0.06 22.93 -8.15
N MET A 249 -0.24 21.83 -8.84
CA MET A 249 0.75 20.82 -9.22
C MET A 249 1.80 21.38 -10.19
N GLN A 250 1.37 22.13 -11.20
CA GLN A 250 2.24 22.81 -12.17
C GLN A 250 3.22 23.78 -11.48
N MET A 251 2.76 24.52 -10.46
CA MET A 251 3.60 25.44 -9.68
C MET A 251 4.84 24.75 -9.09
N LEU A 252 4.67 23.55 -8.52
CA LEU A 252 5.78 22.76 -8.01
C LEU A 252 6.58 22.13 -9.16
N ALA A 253 5.89 21.46 -10.08
CA ALA A 253 6.52 20.63 -11.12
C ALA A 253 7.43 21.43 -12.07
N GLN A 254 7.16 22.73 -12.27
CA GLN A 254 7.97 23.62 -13.10
C GLN A 254 9.04 24.40 -12.33
N SER A 255 9.15 24.21 -11.02
CA SER A 255 10.19 24.85 -10.20
C SER A 255 11.56 24.19 -10.41
N ALA A 256 12.65 24.98 -10.37
CA ALA A 256 14.01 24.48 -10.61
C ALA A 256 14.52 23.49 -9.53
N CYS A 257 13.98 23.58 -8.31
CA CYS A 257 14.31 22.69 -7.20
C CYS A 257 13.53 21.36 -7.23
N TYR A 258 12.49 21.23 -8.05
CA TYR A 258 11.66 20.03 -8.08
C TYR A 258 12.43 18.79 -8.58
N ASP A 259 12.10 17.65 -8.00
CA ASP A 259 12.56 16.31 -8.36
C ASP A 259 11.45 15.31 -8.00
N SER A 260 11.07 14.43 -8.93
CA SER A 260 9.99 13.47 -8.72
C SER A 260 10.40 12.28 -7.85
N ASN A 261 11.70 12.08 -7.61
CA ASN A 261 12.18 10.92 -6.87
C ASN A 261 12.21 11.20 -5.36
N ALA A 262 11.14 10.81 -4.65
CA ALA A 262 11.00 10.97 -3.21
C ALA A 262 11.83 9.98 -2.36
N ASP A 263 12.55 9.05 -2.98
CA ASP A 263 13.42 8.10 -2.27
C ASP A 263 14.90 8.55 -2.23
N ILE A 264 15.26 9.61 -2.95
CA ILE A 264 16.61 10.20 -2.90
C ILE A 264 16.66 11.27 -1.81
N PHE A 265 17.49 11.08 -0.79
CA PHE A 265 17.63 12.08 0.28
C PHE A 265 18.78 13.08 0.03
N THR A 266 19.80 12.70 -0.74
CA THR A 266 20.94 13.57 -1.08
C THR A 266 20.50 14.95 -1.57
N ASP A 267 21.02 16.01 -0.93
CA ASP A 267 20.69 17.41 -1.21
C ASP A 267 19.20 17.80 -1.06
N ALA A 268 18.39 16.98 -0.39
CA ALA A 268 17.01 17.36 -0.08
C ALA A 268 16.98 18.54 0.90
N GLY A 269 16.08 19.49 0.61
CA GLY A 269 15.61 20.49 1.56
C GLY A 269 14.19 20.21 2.03
N VAL A 270 13.36 19.61 1.16
CA VAL A 270 12.00 19.16 1.45
C VAL A 270 11.77 17.80 0.77
N ILE A 271 11.12 16.87 1.44
CA ILE A 271 10.69 15.57 0.89
C ILE A 271 9.28 15.25 1.36
N ILE A 272 8.41 14.92 0.43
CA ILE A 272 7.08 14.35 0.69
C ILE A 272 7.15 12.83 0.54
N THR A 273 7.00 12.09 1.64
CA THR A 273 7.05 10.63 1.66
C THR A 273 6.35 10.09 2.93
N GLY A 274 6.31 8.76 3.09
CA GLY A 274 5.67 8.11 4.23
C GLY A 274 6.62 7.75 5.37
N ILE A 275 6.04 7.18 6.43
CA ILE A 275 6.76 6.77 7.65
C ILE A 275 7.86 5.73 7.39
N TRP A 276 7.73 4.94 6.31
CA TRP A 276 8.73 3.93 5.93
C TRP A 276 10.11 4.53 5.65
N ASN A 277 10.21 5.84 5.38
CA ASN A 277 11.47 6.55 5.15
C ASN A 277 11.92 7.37 6.37
N ALA A 278 11.28 7.23 7.54
CA ALA A 278 11.65 7.96 8.76
C ALA A 278 13.11 7.72 9.19
N PRO A 279 13.65 6.48 9.22
CA PRO A 279 15.07 6.27 9.56
C PRO A 279 16.03 6.99 8.59
N THR A 280 15.72 6.98 7.29
CA THR A 280 16.51 7.67 6.26
C THR A 280 16.45 9.20 6.44
N ALA A 281 15.28 9.73 6.81
CA ALA A 281 15.11 11.15 7.10
C ALA A 281 15.91 11.59 8.33
N GLU A 282 15.89 10.79 9.40
CA GLU A 282 16.70 11.01 10.60
C GLU A 282 18.19 10.99 10.31
N GLU A 283 18.67 10.04 9.51
CA GLU A 283 20.08 9.97 9.10
C GLU A 283 20.49 11.20 8.28
N HIS A 284 19.64 11.62 7.34
CA HIS A 284 19.97 12.71 6.41
C HIS A 284 19.89 14.10 7.05
N PHE A 285 18.76 14.43 7.70
CA PHE A 285 18.55 15.76 8.28
C PHE A 285 19.15 15.90 9.68
N GLY A 286 19.27 14.80 10.43
CA GLY A 286 19.86 14.78 11.77
C GLY A 286 19.21 15.80 12.70
N ALA A 287 20.03 16.67 13.30
CA ALA A 287 19.55 17.71 14.21
C ALA A 287 18.66 18.77 13.54
N ASN A 288 18.65 18.84 12.20
CA ASN A 288 17.82 19.75 11.43
C ASN A 288 16.54 19.07 10.89
N LEU A 289 16.18 17.89 11.39
CA LEU A 289 14.95 17.20 10.97
C LEU A 289 13.72 17.97 11.45
N GLY A 290 12.98 18.54 10.51
CA GLY A 290 11.61 18.97 10.68
C GLY A 290 10.65 17.98 10.01
N ALA A 291 9.48 17.78 10.61
CA ALA A 291 8.39 17.05 9.97
C ALA A 291 7.03 17.69 10.31
N THR A 292 6.14 17.80 9.33
CA THR A 292 4.78 18.33 9.49
C THR A 292 3.87 17.78 8.39
N ASP A 293 2.58 18.08 8.45
CA ASP A 293 1.64 17.92 7.33
C ASP A 293 2.09 18.64 6.04
N LEU A 294 1.39 18.35 4.95
CA LEU A 294 1.71 18.89 3.63
C LEU A 294 1.39 20.39 3.56
N PRO A 295 2.12 21.18 2.74
CA PRO A 295 1.92 22.62 2.67
C PRO A 295 0.61 23.01 1.96
N SER A 296 0.24 24.28 2.07
CA SER A 296 -0.78 24.90 1.22
C SER A 296 -0.21 25.43 -0.09
N PHE A 297 -1.03 25.51 -1.14
CA PHE A 297 -0.74 26.25 -2.36
C PHE A 297 -1.81 27.31 -2.62
N THR A 298 -1.43 28.41 -3.30
CA THR A 298 -2.35 29.49 -3.65
C THR A 298 -2.42 29.68 -5.17
N VAL A 299 -3.61 29.54 -5.73
CA VAL A 299 -3.90 29.77 -7.16
C VAL A 299 -5.19 30.56 -7.30
N ASP A 300 -5.26 31.44 -8.30
CA ASP A 300 -6.45 32.26 -8.58
C ASP A 300 -7.01 33.01 -7.36
N GLY A 301 -6.14 33.41 -6.43
CA GLY A 301 -6.49 34.14 -5.20
C GLY A 301 -7.12 33.30 -4.09
N LYS A 302 -7.10 31.96 -4.21
CA LYS A 302 -7.57 31.02 -3.19
C LYS A 302 -6.42 30.13 -2.71
N THR A 303 -6.43 29.83 -1.42
CA THR A 303 -5.44 28.96 -0.78
C THR A 303 -6.06 27.61 -0.46
N TYR A 304 -5.33 26.55 -0.76
CA TYR A 304 -5.76 25.16 -0.62
C TYR A 304 -4.69 24.37 0.14
N HIS A 305 -5.05 23.76 1.25
CA HIS A 305 -4.13 22.97 2.07
C HIS A 305 -4.06 21.52 1.57
N LEU A 306 -2.87 21.01 1.25
CA LEU A 306 -2.74 19.70 0.64
C LEU A 306 -3.26 18.59 1.55
N GLY A 307 -4.24 17.85 1.05
CA GLY A 307 -4.74 16.63 1.65
C GLY A 307 -3.86 15.43 1.33
N GLY A 308 -4.37 14.23 1.50
CA GLY A 308 -3.65 13.03 1.10
C GLY A 308 -4.38 11.78 1.53
N TYR A 309 -3.88 10.63 1.08
CA TYR A 309 -4.41 9.36 1.54
C TYR A 309 -3.94 9.04 2.96
N THR A 310 -4.86 8.60 3.79
CA THR A 310 -4.58 7.94 5.07
C THR A 310 -4.98 6.48 4.98
N GLY A 311 -4.21 5.58 5.58
CA GLY A 311 -4.52 4.18 5.42
C GLY A 311 -3.81 3.24 6.36
N TYR A 312 -3.92 1.97 6.01
CA TYR A 312 -3.56 0.86 6.88
C TYR A 312 -2.87 -0.23 6.07
N LYS A 313 -1.89 -0.88 6.69
CA LYS A 313 -1.38 -2.17 6.19
C LYS A 313 -2.02 -3.28 6.99
N LEU A 314 -2.41 -4.33 6.28
CA LEU A 314 -3.16 -5.45 6.79
C LEU A 314 -2.37 -6.75 6.59
N MET A 315 -2.71 -7.77 7.35
CA MET A 315 -2.23 -9.12 7.17
C MET A 315 -3.39 -10.03 6.75
N GLY A 316 -3.20 -10.76 5.66
CA GLY A 316 -4.12 -11.75 5.12
C GLY A 316 -3.67 -13.17 5.42
N VAL A 317 -4.63 -14.07 5.55
CA VAL A 317 -4.39 -15.52 5.66
C VAL A 317 -5.05 -16.19 4.46
N LYS A 318 -4.31 -16.99 3.71
CA LYS A 318 -4.86 -17.75 2.57
C LYS A 318 -5.77 -18.89 3.06
N PRO A 319 -6.93 -19.15 2.43
CA PRO A 319 -7.77 -20.30 2.76
C PRO A 319 -7.04 -21.64 2.69
N GLN A 320 -7.21 -22.46 3.72
CA GLN A 320 -6.56 -23.77 3.85
C GLN A 320 -7.59 -24.90 3.78
N THR A 321 -7.21 -26.01 3.15
CA THR A 321 -8.00 -27.25 3.15
C THR A 321 -7.82 -28.04 4.44
N ASP A 322 -6.63 -27.98 5.04
CA ASP A 322 -6.34 -28.56 6.37
C ASP A 322 -6.89 -27.64 7.47
N LYS A 323 -7.87 -28.14 8.23
CA LYS A 323 -8.53 -27.39 9.31
C LYS A 323 -7.60 -27.06 10.48
N LYS A 324 -6.62 -27.92 10.79
CA LYS A 324 -5.63 -27.63 11.84
C LYS A 324 -4.68 -26.54 11.39
N LYS A 325 -4.20 -26.60 10.14
CA LYS A 325 -3.38 -25.51 9.58
C LYS A 325 -4.15 -24.20 9.52
N ALA A 326 -5.42 -24.23 9.07
CA ALA A 326 -6.29 -23.04 9.05
C ALA A 326 -6.40 -22.37 10.43
N ALA A 327 -6.68 -23.17 11.47
CA ALA A 327 -6.82 -22.68 12.84
C ALA A 327 -5.49 -22.12 13.38
N LEU A 328 -4.37 -22.80 13.11
CA LEU A 328 -3.05 -22.31 13.50
C LEU A 328 -2.72 -20.97 12.84
N LEU A 329 -2.90 -20.85 11.52
CA LEU A 329 -2.57 -19.62 10.80
C LEU A 329 -3.42 -18.44 11.29
N SER A 330 -4.70 -18.67 11.63
CA SER A 330 -5.55 -17.64 12.20
C SER A 330 -5.06 -17.13 13.56
N LEU A 331 -4.63 -18.04 14.45
CA LEU A 331 -4.06 -17.68 15.76
C LEU A 331 -2.67 -17.05 15.63
N LEU A 332 -1.84 -17.53 14.70
CA LEU A 332 -0.54 -16.94 14.42
C LEU A 332 -0.69 -15.52 13.87
N ALA A 333 -1.61 -15.28 12.93
CA ALA A 333 -1.88 -13.95 12.39
C ALA A 333 -2.39 -12.99 13.49
N GLU A 334 -3.27 -13.45 14.38
CA GLU A 334 -3.70 -12.69 15.57
C GLU A 334 -2.51 -12.31 16.45
N TYR A 335 -1.61 -13.26 16.74
CA TYR A 335 -0.42 -12.99 17.54
C TYR A 335 0.54 -12.00 16.87
N LEU A 336 0.84 -12.20 15.58
CA LEU A 336 1.75 -11.36 14.81
C LEU A 336 1.20 -9.93 14.60
N THR A 337 -0.12 -9.76 14.70
CA THR A 337 -0.78 -8.44 14.67
C THR A 337 -1.18 -7.95 16.06
N GLY A 338 -0.80 -8.65 17.12
CA GLY A 338 -1.05 -8.26 18.51
C GLY A 338 -0.16 -7.12 19.00
N GLU A 339 -0.51 -6.59 20.17
CA GLU A 339 0.14 -5.44 20.81
C GLU A 339 1.67 -5.57 20.85
N ALA A 340 2.20 -6.68 21.38
CA ALA A 340 3.63 -6.85 21.57
C ALA A 340 4.40 -6.87 20.23
N CYS A 341 3.86 -7.57 19.22
CA CYS A 341 4.49 -7.66 17.91
C CYS A 341 4.46 -6.33 17.15
N GLN A 342 3.36 -5.58 17.28
CA GLN A 342 3.28 -4.22 16.73
C GLN A 342 4.24 -3.25 17.44
N LEU A 343 4.33 -3.30 18.77
CA LEU A 343 5.26 -2.46 19.53
C LEU A 343 6.73 -2.74 19.18
N GLN A 344 7.12 -4.01 19.07
CA GLN A 344 8.47 -4.36 18.62
C GLN A 344 8.80 -3.79 17.23
N ARG A 345 7.83 -3.77 16.31
CA ARG A 345 8.02 -3.16 14.98
C ARG A 345 8.04 -1.63 15.04
N ALA A 346 7.30 -1.01 15.96
CA ALA A 346 7.41 0.42 16.23
C ALA A 346 8.82 0.78 16.75
N GLU A 347 9.38 -0.02 17.65
CA GLU A 347 10.73 0.17 18.17
C GLU A 347 11.82 -0.06 17.11
N ALA A 348 11.68 -1.10 16.28
CA ALA A 348 12.68 -1.48 15.29
C ALA A 348 12.62 -0.66 13.99
N PHE A 349 11.41 -0.28 13.56
CA PHE A 349 11.16 0.28 12.23
C PHE A 349 10.33 1.57 12.24
N GLN A 350 9.98 2.09 13.42
CA GLN A 350 9.19 3.32 13.59
C GLN A 350 7.77 3.27 13.01
N TRP A 351 7.24 2.07 12.80
CA TRP A 351 5.87 1.90 12.30
C TRP A 351 4.84 2.33 13.35
N GLY A 352 3.82 3.05 12.92
CA GLY A 352 2.67 3.43 13.72
C GLY A 352 1.69 2.26 13.86
N PRO A 353 1.53 1.71 15.07
CA PRO A 353 0.71 0.54 15.30
C PRO A 353 -0.79 0.87 15.19
N SER A 354 -1.58 -0.07 14.68
CA SER A 354 -3.05 0.00 14.72
C SER A 354 -3.62 -0.39 16.08
N ASN A 355 -2.86 -1.15 16.86
CA ASN A 355 -3.24 -1.57 18.19
C ASN A 355 -3.29 -0.36 19.15
N LEU A 356 -4.43 -0.18 19.80
CA LEU A 356 -4.74 0.99 20.63
C LEU A 356 -3.78 1.13 21.82
N VAL A 357 -3.30 0.03 22.41
CA VAL A 357 -2.38 0.07 23.55
C VAL A 357 -0.97 0.37 23.08
N ALA A 358 -0.50 -0.33 22.04
CA ALA A 358 0.82 -0.07 21.45
C ALA A 358 0.93 1.37 20.95
N ALA A 359 -0.14 1.94 20.38
CA ALA A 359 -0.18 3.32 19.92
C ALA A 359 0.04 4.35 21.03
N GLN A 360 -0.25 4.02 22.29
CA GLN A 360 -0.02 4.92 23.44
C GLN A 360 1.39 4.78 24.05
N ASN A 361 2.23 3.88 23.52
CA ASN A 361 3.59 3.73 24.02
C ASN A 361 4.41 5.00 23.75
N GLU A 362 5.33 5.33 24.66
CA GLU A 362 6.20 6.51 24.55
C GLU A 362 7.00 6.52 23.24
N VAL A 363 7.51 5.37 22.78
CA VAL A 363 8.28 5.28 21.51
C VAL A 363 7.46 5.73 20.30
N VAL A 364 6.13 5.55 20.35
CA VAL A 364 5.20 5.98 19.31
C VAL A 364 4.85 7.45 19.51
N GLN A 365 4.46 7.83 20.73
CA GLN A 365 3.99 9.18 21.05
C GLN A 365 5.08 10.26 20.92
N SER A 366 6.35 9.90 21.12
CA SER A 366 7.48 10.83 20.98
C SER A 366 8.08 10.86 19.57
N ASN A 367 7.59 10.04 18.63
CA ASN A 367 8.15 9.96 17.29
C ASN A 367 7.68 11.15 16.45
N VAL A 368 8.62 11.97 15.98
CA VAL A 368 8.34 13.19 15.20
C VAL A 368 7.63 12.90 13.88
N SER A 369 7.98 11.80 13.23
CA SER A 369 7.39 11.38 11.95
C SER A 369 5.95 10.89 12.13
N LEU A 370 5.66 10.14 13.20
CA LEU A 370 4.30 9.73 13.53
C LEU A 370 3.45 10.91 13.99
N ALA A 371 4.03 11.90 14.69
CA ALA A 371 3.34 13.13 15.04
C ALA A 371 2.97 13.95 13.78
N ALA A 372 3.89 14.05 12.81
CA ALA A 372 3.62 14.68 11.51
C ALA A 372 2.55 13.94 10.71
N PHE A 373 2.61 12.61 10.67
CA PHE A 373 1.53 11.80 10.07
C PHE A 373 0.19 12.03 10.78
N ALA A 374 0.16 12.09 12.12
CA ALA A 374 -1.07 12.36 12.86
C ALA A 374 -1.64 13.76 12.56
N LYS A 375 -0.78 14.78 12.40
CA LYS A 375 -1.19 16.12 11.95
C LYS A 375 -1.80 16.05 10.54
N GLN A 376 -1.13 15.36 9.61
CA GLN A 376 -1.64 15.16 8.26
C GLN A 376 -2.97 14.40 8.27
N ALA A 377 -3.09 13.30 9.02
CA ALA A 377 -4.29 12.49 9.05
C ALA A 377 -5.50 13.21 9.66
N ALA A 378 -5.27 14.23 10.48
CA ALA A 378 -6.30 15.10 11.03
C ALA A 378 -6.74 16.24 10.08
N ASN A 379 -6.04 16.43 8.96
CA ASN A 379 -6.40 17.39 7.92
C ASN A 379 -7.75 17.04 7.30
N GLU A 380 -8.64 18.01 7.15
CA GLU A 380 -9.98 17.81 6.57
C GLU A 380 -9.94 17.37 5.10
N ASN A 381 -8.85 17.67 4.40
CA ASN A 381 -8.62 17.25 3.02
C ASN A 381 -7.98 15.86 2.94
N CYS A 382 -7.71 15.19 4.05
CA CYS A 382 -7.25 13.80 4.02
C CYS A 382 -8.41 12.83 3.83
N VAL A 383 -8.21 11.88 2.93
CA VAL A 383 -9.21 10.88 2.57
C VAL A 383 -8.68 9.50 3.00
N PRO A 384 -9.43 8.70 3.76
CA PRO A 384 -9.08 7.30 3.98
C PRO A 384 -8.98 6.59 2.63
N GLN A 385 -7.87 5.90 2.36
CA GLN A 385 -7.65 5.19 1.13
C GLN A 385 -8.73 4.10 0.97
N GLY A 386 -9.70 4.39 0.11
CA GLY A 386 -10.85 3.55 -0.14
C GLY A 386 -10.53 2.41 -1.11
N GLN A 387 -11.53 1.58 -1.37
CA GLN A 387 -11.46 0.58 -2.43
C GLN A 387 -11.66 1.29 -3.76
N ILE A 388 -10.67 1.18 -4.65
CA ILE A 388 -10.68 1.85 -5.96
C ILE A 388 -10.25 0.85 -7.03
N HIS A 389 -10.80 0.98 -8.24
CA HIS A 389 -10.46 0.09 -9.33
C HIS A 389 -8.99 0.26 -9.72
N GLY A 390 -8.30 -0.85 -10.01
CA GLY A 390 -6.85 -0.85 -10.27
C GLY A 390 -6.43 0.12 -11.39
N SER A 391 -7.22 0.22 -12.46
CA SER A 391 -6.95 1.13 -13.58
C SER A 391 -6.92 2.61 -13.18
N TRP A 392 -7.60 3.03 -12.10
CA TRP A 392 -7.59 4.43 -11.67
C TRP A 392 -6.18 4.91 -11.37
N TRP A 393 -5.35 4.09 -10.71
CA TRP A 393 -3.99 4.46 -10.37
C TRP A 393 -3.14 4.73 -11.62
N ASP A 394 -3.38 4.02 -12.72
CA ASP A 394 -2.72 4.29 -14.00
C ASP A 394 -3.23 5.53 -14.69
N ILE A 395 -4.54 5.76 -14.65
CA ILE A 395 -5.17 6.89 -15.32
C ILE A 395 -4.77 8.19 -14.60
N ALA A 396 -4.83 8.20 -13.28
CA ALA A 396 -4.56 9.38 -12.46
C ALA A 396 -3.07 9.74 -12.36
N LYS A 397 -2.13 8.79 -12.53
CA LYS A 397 -0.68 9.08 -12.41
C LYS A 397 -0.18 10.00 -13.52
N VAL A 398 -0.85 9.99 -14.69
CA VAL A 398 -0.45 10.76 -15.89
C VAL A 398 -0.61 12.27 -15.66
N LEU A 399 -1.59 12.68 -14.85
CA LEU A 399 -1.88 14.09 -14.53
C LEU A 399 -0.66 14.84 -13.98
N GLY A 400 0.24 14.14 -13.30
CA GLY A 400 1.54 14.64 -12.86
C GLY A 400 2.42 15.19 -13.98
N ALA A 401 2.66 14.34 -14.97
CA ALA A 401 3.47 14.66 -16.14
C ALA A 401 2.77 15.72 -16.99
N ASP A 402 1.44 15.66 -17.11
CA ASP A 402 0.67 16.66 -17.83
C ASP A 402 0.78 18.05 -17.20
N ALA A 403 0.66 18.16 -15.87
CA ALA A 403 0.84 19.43 -15.16
C ALA A 403 2.25 20.00 -15.34
N LYS A 404 3.27 19.12 -15.32
CA LYS A 404 4.68 19.49 -15.56
C LYS A 404 4.90 20.06 -16.96
N ASN A 405 4.33 19.39 -17.98
CA ASN A 405 4.58 19.69 -19.39
C ASN A 405 3.66 20.77 -19.97
N ALA A 406 2.54 21.07 -19.31
CA ALA A 406 1.60 22.08 -19.75
C ALA A 406 2.25 23.46 -19.86
N THR A 407 1.98 24.15 -20.96
CA THR A 407 2.47 25.51 -21.24
C THR A 407 1.37 26.56 -21.17
N SER A 408 0.12 26.12 -21.03
CA SER A 408 -1.06 26.94 -20.96
C SER A 408 -2.16 26.29 -20.11
N GLU A 409 -3.14 27.08 -19.67
CA GLU A 409 -4.33 26.55 -19.00
C GLU A 409 -5.13 25.61 -19.91
N ALA A 410 -5.11 25.85 -21.23
CA ALA A 410 -5.77 24.98 -22.19
C ALA A 410 -5.15 23.57 -22.23
N ASP A 411 -3.84 23.44 -22.00
CA ASP A 411 -3.16 22.13 -21.90
C ASP A 411 -3.62 21.39 -20.64
N LEU A 412 -3.76 22.09 -19.50
CA LEU A 412 -4.28 21.51 -18.26
C LEU A 412 -5.72 21.02 -18.42
N VAL A 413 -6.57 21.82 -19.08
CA VAL A 413 -7.96 21.43 -19.40
C VAL A 413 -8.00 20.21 -20.33
N ALA A 414 -7.10 20.15 -21.33
CA ALA A 414 -7.00 19.00 -22.22
C ALA A 414 -6.61 17.71 -21.46
N ALA A 415 -5.67 17.80 -20.51
CA ALA A 415 -5.28 16.69 -19.64
C ALA A 415 -6.45 16.18 -18.78
N LEU A 416 -7.21 17.09 -18.16
CA LEU A 416 -8.39 16.72 -17.37
C LEU A 416 -9.48 16.06 -18.22
N ASN A 417 -9.71 16.54 -19.44
CA ASN A 417 -10.64 15.89 -20.38
C ASN A 417 -10.17 14.49 -20.81
N ALA A 418 -8.86 14.29 -20.99
CA ALA A 418 -8.31 12.98 -21.31
C ALA A 418 -8.45 12.00 -20.14
N TYR A 419 -8.18 12.46 -18.92
CA TYR A 419 -8.42 11.72 -17.69
C TYR A 419 -9.89 11.31 -17.56
N ASP A 420 -10.82 12.25 -17.73
CA ASP A 420 -12.27 12.02 -17.61
C ASP A 420 -12.75 10.95 -18.59
N ALA A 421 -12.33 11.05 -19.85
CA ALA A 421 -12.65 10.05 -20.87
C ALA A 421 -12.11 8.66 -20.53
N ALA A 422 -10.93 8.57 -19.91
CA ALA A 422 -10.35 7.32 -19.48
C ALA A 422 -11.08 6.72 -18.26
N ILE A 423 -11.50 7.55 -17.30
CA ILE A 423 -12.32 7.12 -16.15
C ILE A 423 -13.69 6.62 -16.62
N ASP A 424 -14.38 7.39 -17.46
CA ASP A 424 -15.66 7.01 -18.05
C ASP A 424 -15.58 5.68 -18.81
N ALA A 425 -14.43 5.39 -19.43
CA ALA A 425 -14.23 4.14 -20.14
C ALA A 425 -14.23 2.93 -19.19
N VAL A 426 -13.76 3.05 -17.94
CA VAL A 426 -13.54 1.89 -17.03
C VAL A 426 -14.81 1.07 -16.81
N LEU A 427 -15.95 1.70 -16.50
CA LEU A 427 -17.21 0.97 -16.29
C LEU A 427 -18.04 0.80 -17.56
N ASN A 428 -17.75 1.56 -18.62
CA ASN A 428 -18.48 1.52 -19.88
C ASN A 428 -17.80 0.66 -20.95
N MET A 429 -16.71 -0.05 -20.61
CA MET A 429 -16.11 -1.03 -21.52
C MET A 429 -17.16 -2.07 -21.93
N THR A 430 -17.31 -2.29 -23.24
CA THR A 430 -18.02 -3.46 -23.74
C THR A 430 -17.32 -4.74 -23.26
N GLU A 431 -18.02 -5.87 -23.22
CA GLU A 431 -17.39 -7.16 -22.90
C GLU A 431 -16.21 -7.46 -23.83
N ASP A 432 -16.30 -7.07 -25.11
CA ASP A 432 -15.20 -7.20 -26.06
C ASP A 432 -13.99 -6.33 -25.65
N GLN A 433 -14.21 -5.12 -25.15
CA GLN A 433 -13.14 -4.23 -24.69
C GLN A 433 -12.47 -4.76 -23.43
N LYS A 434 -13.24 -5.28 -22.47
CA LYS A 434 -12.69 -5.92 -21.25
C LYS A 434 -11.81 -7.13 -21.58
N GLN A 435 -12.17 -7.86 -22.64
CA GLN A 435 -11.43 -9.04 -23.09
C GLN A 435 -10.30 -8.71 -24.07
N ALA A 436 -10.18 -7.46 -24.53
CA ALA A 436 -9.19 -7.06 -25.52
C ALA A 436 -7.77 -7.03 -24.92
N TRP A 437 -6.79 -7.47 -25.70
CA TRP A 437 -5.38 -7.41 -25.32
C TRP A 437 -4.72 -6.18 -25.90
N SER A 438 -3.75 -5.63 -25.17
CA SER A 438 -2.92 -4.51 -25.60
C SER A 438 -1.48 -4.70 -25.14
N VAL A 439 -0.58 -4.03 -25.84
CA VAL A 439 0.81 -3.85 -25.41
C VAL A 439 0.95 -2.46 -24.81
N ILE A 440 1.64 -2.34 -23.69
CA ILE A 440 1.89 -1.06 -23.03
C ILE A 440 3.32 -1.05 -22.46
N GLY A 441 3.99 0.09 -22.50
CA GLY A 441 5.38 0.20 -22.08
C GLY A 441 5.99 1.55 -22.40
N SER A 442 7.27 1.72 -22.07
CA SER A 442 8.08 2.87 -22.51
C SER A 442 8.50 2.72 -23.98
N ILE A 443 7.54 2.49 -24.86
CA ILE A 443 7.71 2.11 -26.26
C ILE A 443 7.07 3.15 -27.17
N CYS A 444 7.47 3.21 -28.45
CA CYS A 444 6.88 4.13 -29.44
C CYS A 444 6.87 5.61 -29.02
N GLY A 445 7.83 6.04 -28.19
CA GLY A 445 7.90 7.40 -27.66
C GLY A 445 6.87 7.75 -26.59
N THR A 446 6.09 6.77 -26.12
CA THR A 446 5.16 6.92 -24.99
C THR A 446 5.79 6.34 -23.71
N SER A 447 5.10 6.51 -22.58
CA SER A 447 5.42 5.84 -21.34
C SER A 447 4.39 4.74 -21.05
N TRP A 448 4.36 4.23 -19.82
CA TRP A 448 3.36 3.28 -19.30
C TRP A 448 1.96 3.90 -19.14
N ASP A 449 1.55 4.71 -20.11
CA ASP A 449 0.35 5.52 -20.19
C ASP A 449 -0.48 5.27 -21.45
N THR A 450 0.08 4.57 -22.45
CA THR A 450 -0.57 4.35 -23.75
C THR A 450 -0.63 2.86 -24.11
N ASP A 451 -1.84 2.35 -24.32
CA ASP A 451 -2.08 0.99 -24.82
C ASP A 451 -2.09 0.94 -26.36
N PHE A 452 -1.33 -0.01 -26.91
CA PHE A 452 -1.33 -0.37 -28.32
C PHE A 452 -2.17 -1.64 -28.53
N PRO A 453 -3.31 -1.59 -29.23
CA PRO A 453 -4.21 -2.74 -29.36
C PRO A 453 -3.56 -3.95 -30.04
N LEU A 454 -3.87 -5.14 -29.52
CA LEU A 454 -3.58 -6.43 -30.16
C LEU A 454 -4.84 -6.97 -30.83
N THR A 455 -4.73 -7.33 -32.10
CA THR A 455 -5.84 -7.89 -32.89
C THR A 455 -5.70 -9.40 -32.99
N SER A 456 -6.80 -10.14 -32.78
CA SER A 456 -6.78 -11.60 -32.93
C SER A 456 -6.46 -11.97 -34.38
N VAL A 457 -5.48 -12.86 -34.57
CA VAL A 457 -5.07 -13.40 -35.88
C VAL A 457 -5.31 -14.92 -35.97
N GLY A 458 -5.85 -15.52 -34.91
CA GLY A 458 -6.13 -16.94 -34.79
C GLY A 458 -6.60 -17.29 -33.38
N GLU A 459 -7.03 -18.53 -33.17
CA GLU A 459 -7.46 -19.02 -31.87
C GLU A 459 -6.29 -18.91 -30.86
N GLY A 460 -6.48 -18.09 -29.82
CA GLY A 460 -5.47 -17.84 -28.79
C GLY A 460 -4.25 -17.03 -29.26
N VAL A 461 -4.29 -16.35 -30.41
CA VAL A 461 -3.16 -15.55 -30.92
C VAL A 461 -3.61 -14.15 -31.30
N TRP A 462 -2.88 -13.14 -30.81
CA TRP A 462 -3.08 -11.73 -31.13
C TRP A 462 -1.78 -11.06 -31.58
N GLU A 463 -1.88 -10.07 -32.46
CA GLU A 463 -0.75 -9.29 -32.97
C GLU A 463 -1.03 -7.79 -32.93
N SER A 464 0.01 -7.00 -32.62
CA SER A 464 -0.07 -5.54 -32.74
C SER A 464 0.04 -5.09 -34.19
N GLU A 465 -0.30 -3.83 -34.42
CA GLU A 465 0.27 -3.09 -35.56
C GLU A 465 1.81 -3.03 -35.44
N VAL A 466 2.49 -2.58 -36.50
CA VAL A 466 3.94 -2.39 -36.45
C VAL A 466 4.27 -1.26 -35.46
N LEU A 467 5.08 -1.57 -34.46
CA LEU A 467 5.57 -0.68 -33.43
C LEU A 467 7.06 -0.39 -33.65
N GLU A 468 7.44 0.87 -33.52
CA GLU A 468 8.85 1.29 -33.53
C GLU A 468 9.38 1.19 -32.10
N LEU A 469 10.22 0.19 -31.85
CA LEU A 469 10.74 -0.13 -30.52
C LEU A 469 12.23 0.18 -30.45
N GLU A 470 12.63 0.88 -29.39
CA GLU A 470 14.03 1.22 -29.13
C GLU A 470 14.71 0.23 -28.20
N ALA A 471 16.00 -0.03 -28.38
CA ALA A 471 16.76 -0.87 -27.47
C ALA A 471 16.75 -0.29 -26.04
N GLY A 472 16.45 -1.14 -25.06
CA GLY A 472 16.27 -0.75 -23.65
C GLY A 472 14.85 -0.29 -23.30
N ALA A 473 13.96 -0.13 -24.28
CA ALA A 473 12.55 0.11 -23.99
C ALA A 473 11.93 -1.11 -23.29
N GLU A 474 10.99 -0.87 -22.37
CA GLU A 474 10.34 -1.90 -21.59
C GLU A 474 8.85 -1.97 -21.90
N PHE A 475 8.27 -3.17 -22.00
CA PHE A 475 6.83 -3.33 -22.21
C PHE A 475 6.25 -4.58 -21.56
N LYS A 476 4.92 -4.63 -21.51
CA LYS A 476 4.09 -5.78 -21.11
C LYS A 476 2.87 -5.90 -22.01
N VAL A 477 2.20 -7.05 -21.95
CA VAL A 477 0.87 -7.25 -22.52
C VAL A 477 -0.15 -7.22 -21.39
N ARG A 478 -1.26 -6.49 -21.54
CA ARG A 478 -2.34 -6.46 -20.55
C ARG A 478 -3.71 -6.60 -21.21
N GLN A 479 -4.71 -6.98 -20.42
CA GLN A 479 -6.10 -7.13 -20.86
C GLN A 479 -6.96 -5.97 -20.35
N GLY A 480 -7.89 -5.50 -21.17
CA GLY A 480 -8.91 -4.54 -20.74
C GLY A 480 -8.35 -3.21 -20.24
N ALA A 481 -7.17 -2.78 -20.74
CA ALA A 481 -6.47 -1.59 -20.25
C ALA A 481 -6.30 -1.57 -18.70
N SER A 482 -6.14 -2.76 -18.12
CA SER A 482 -6.03 -2.98 -16.68
C SER A 482 -4.84 -3.87 -16.37
N TRP A 483 -4.15 -3.63 -15.26
CA TRP A 483 -3.11 -4.54 -14.77
C TRP A 483 -3.66 -5.81 -14.12
N GLU A 484 -4.97 -5.96 -14.00
CA GLU A 484 -5.58 -7.18 -13.43
C GLU A 484 -5.12 -8.45 -14.14
N VAL A 485 -5.08 -8.43 -15.46
CA VAL A 485 -4.57 -9.52 -16.28
C VAL A 485 -3.46 -8.98 -17.17
N ASN A 486 -2.21 -9.25 -16.79
CA ASN A 486 -1.05 -8.83 -17.57
C ASN A 486 0.07 -9.88 -17.55
N PHE A 487 0.90 -9.83 -18.57
CA PHE A 487 1.99 -10.75 -18.81
C PHE A 487 3.27 -9.99 -19.17
N GLY A 488 4.38 -10.45 -18.61
CA GLY A 488 5.71 -9.88 -18.80
C GLY A 488 6.72 -10.92 -19.28
N VAL A 489 7.97 -10.80 -18.80
CA VAL A 489 9.09 -11.70 -19.14
C VAL A 489 8.67 -13.17 -19.04
N GLY A 490 8.98 -13.93 -20.09
CA GLY A 490 8.66 -15.35 -20.20
C GLY A 490 7.17 -15.67 -20.30
N GLY A 491 6.31 -14.67 -20.54
CA GLY A 491 4.86 -14.83 -20.50
C GLY A 491 4.35 -15.09 -19.08
N ALA A 492 5.10 -14.70 -18.05
CA ALA A 492 4.67 -14.86 -16.67
C ALA A 492 3.54 -13.87 -16.34
N PRO A 493 2.43 -14.32 -15.73
CA PRO A 493 1.42 -13.42 -15.17
C PRO A 493 2.09 -12.45 -14.20
N ASN A 494 1.84 -11.14 -14.34
CA ASN A 494 2.50 -10.09 -13.56
C ASN A 494 4.04 -10.16 -13.56
N GLY A 495 4.63 -10.80 -14.58
CA GLY A 495 6.07 -10.95 -14.72
C GLY A 495 6.82 -9.61 -14.80
N GLY A 496 8.15 -9.64 -14.75
CA GLY A 496 8.97 -8.45 -14.98
C GLY A 496 8.72 -7.82 -16.36
N ASN A 497 9.14 -6.58 -16.56
CA ASN A 497 8.97 -5.92 -17.86
C ASN A 497 9.85 -6.57 -18.93
N ILE A 498 9.32 -6.73 -20.14
CA ILE A 498 10.07 -7.26 -21.28
C ILE A 498 10.95 -6.14 -21.82
N ILE A 499 12.26 -6.37 -21.86
CA ILE A 499 13.23 -5.42 -22.42
C ILE A 499 13.39 -5.68 -23.92
N VAL A 500 13.29 -4.61 -24.71
CA VAL A 500 13.60 -4.64 -26.14
C VAL A 500 15.12 -4.65 -26.30
N GLU A 501 15.67 -5.74 -26.82
CA GLU A 501 17.13 -5.90 -26.94
C GLU A 501 17.75 -5.09 -28.08
N THR A 502 17.00 -4.88 -29.17
CA THR A 502 17.50 -4.23 -30.38
C THR A 502 16.47 -3.27 -30.96
N THR A 503 16.89 -2.05 -31.32
CA THR A 503 16.04 -1.07 -32.00
C THR A 503 15.55 -1.63 -33.35
N GLY A 504 14.25 -1.47 -33.62
CA GLY A 504 13.65 -1.88 -34.89
C GLY A 504 12.14 -1.77 -34.93
N ASN A 505 11.57 -2.16 -36.06
CA ASN A 505 10.14 -2.25 -36.27
C ASN A 505 9.68 -3.68 -35.96
N TYR A 506 8.72 -3.83 -35.05
CA TYR A 506 8.23 -5.12 -34.61
C TYR A 506 6.72 -5.16 -34.56
N LYS A 507 6.16 -6.35 -34.79
CA LYS A 507 4.87 -6.70 -34.22
C LYS A 507 5.09 -7.46 -32.93
N VAL A 508 4.33 -7.12 -31.90
CA VAL A 508 4.24 -7.94 -30.69
C VAL A 508 3.20 -9.01 -30.95
N ARG A 509 3.61 -10.28 -30.89
CA ARG A 509 2.70 -11.42 -30.95
C ARG A 509 2.48 -11.95 -29.56
N PHE A 510 1.23 -12.03 -29.15
CA PHE A 510 0.81 -12.62 -27.89
C PHE A 510 0.03 -13.91 -28.16
N THR A 511 0.45 -15.00 -27.54
CA THR A 511 -0.26 -16.28 -27.56
C THR A 511 -0.74 -16.60 -26.17
N PHE A 512 -2.03 -16.90 -26.00
CA PHE A 512 -2.62 -17.27 -24.72
C PHE A 512 -3.74 -18.31 -24.90
N ASP A 513 -3.60 -19.44 -24.21
CA ASP A 513 -4.55 -20.56 -24.27
C ASP A 513 -5.47 -20.65 -23.03
N GLY A 514 -5.47 -19.61 -22.18
CA GLY A 514 -6.16 -19.59 -20.89
C GLY A 514 -5.30 -20.04 -19.71
N THR A 515 -4.14 -20.65 -19.96
CA THR A 515 -3.22 -21.15 -18.91
C THR A 515 -1.79 -20.67 -19.11
N THR A 516 -1.30 -20.71 -20.35
CA THR A 516 0.07 -20.37 -20.73
C THR A 516 0.06 -19.18 -21.68
N ALA A 517 0.96 -18.24 -21.42
CA ALA A 517 1.17 -17.05 -22.25
C ALA A 517 2.58 -17.08 -22.87
N VAL A 518 2.68 -16.60 -24.11
CA VAL A 518 3.96 -16.39 -24.81
C VAL A 518 3.89 -15.03 -25.49
N ILE A 519 4.95 -14.23 -25.33
CA ILE A 519 5.09 -12.92 -25.96
C ILE A 519 6.35 -12.93 -26.83
N ASP A 520 6.17 -12.73 -28.13
CA ASP A 520 7.24 -12.71 -29.12
C ASP A 520 7.32 -11.34 -29.82
N LEU A 521 8.55 -10.85 -30.03
CA LEU A 521 8.81 -9.75 -30.97
C LEU A 521 9.05 -10.31 -32.37
N VAL A 522 8.14 -10.04 -33.28
CA VAL A 522 8.20 -10.47 -34.67
C VAL A 522 8.74 -9.30 -35.52
N PRO A 523 9.94 -9.39 -36.10
CA PRO A 523 10.48 -8.32 -36.94
C PRO A 523 9.53 -7.99 -38.09
N ALA A 524 9.26 -6.71 -38.29
CA ALA A 524 8.49 -6.17 -39.41
C ALA A 524 9.41 -5.33 -40.29
N ASN A 525 9.45 -5.65 -41.59
CA ASN A 525 10.26 -4.94 -42.58
C ASN A 525 9.53 -3.74 -43.16
#